data_AF-A0A925QNS5-F1
#
_entry.id   AF-A0A925QNS5-F1
#
_cell.length_a   1.000
_cell.length_b   1.000
_cell.length_c   1.000
_cell.angle_alpha   90.00
_cell.angle_beta   90.00
_cell.angle_gamma   90.00
#
_symmetry.space_group_name_H-M   'P 1'
#
loop_
_entity.id
_entity.type
_entity.pdbx_description
1 polymer ?
#
loop_
_entity_poly.entity_id
_entity_poly.type
_entity_poly.pdbx_seq_one_letter_code
_entity_poly.pdbx_strand_id
1 'polypeptide(L)'
;ADLGKSVRGGRMTELLQGKGKPVLAAMDSVAEETGATLAQIALAWLIAQPGITAPIASATSLTQLQELMGAARLQLSPAAIARLDTASAV
;
A
#
# COMPACT_ATOMS: atom_id res chain seq x y z
N ALA A 1 -6.14 -4.49 15.62
CA ALA A 1 -6.39 -3.49 14.56
C ALA A 1 -7.07 -2.28 15.20
N ASP A 2 -6.72 -1.06 14.81
CA ASP A 2 -7.19 0.20 15.39
C ASP A 2 -8.38 0.81 14.64
N LEU A 3 -9.29 -0.05 14.19
CA LEU A 3 -10.41 0.27 13.30
C LEU A 3 -11.37 1.34 13.85
N GLY A 4 -11.34 1.64 15.15
CA GLY A 4 -12.18 2.67 15.77
C GLY A 4 -11.68 4.11 15.60
N LYS A 5 -10.47 4.33 15.08
CA LYS A 5 -9.88 5.69 14.98
C LYS A 5 -10.43 6.55 13.85
N SER A 6 -11.22 6.00 12.92
CA SER A 6 -11.84 6.79 11.85
C SER A 6 -13.18 6.22 11.40
N VAL A 7 -14.03 7.07 10.83
CA VAL A 7 -15.30 6.68 10.17
C VAL A 7 -15.07 5.58 9.11
N ARG A 8 -13.90 5.56 8.48
CA ARG A 8 -13.55 4.59 7.43
C ARG A 8 -13.10 3.24 8.00
N GLY A 9 -12.68 3.16 9.26
CA GLY A 9 -12.16 1.93 9.84
C GLY A 9 -13.21 0.81 9.95
N GLY A 10 -14.49 1.15 10.10
CA GLY A 10 -15.59 0.16 10.06
C GLY A 10 -15.68 -0.62 8.74
N ARG A 11 -15.34 0.04 7.60
CA ARG A 11 -15.33 -0.59 6.26
C ARG A 11 -14.10 -1.47 6.03
N MET A 12 -13.07 -1.33 6.85
CA MET A 12 -11.83 -2.11 6.71
C MET A 12 -12.02 -3.56 7.13
N THR A 13 -12.98 -3.86 8.01
CA THR A 13 -13.26 -5.23 8.46
C THR A 13 -13.52 -6.18 7.29
N GLU A 14 -14.27 -5.74 6.29
CA GLU A 14 -14.55 -6.52 5.07
C GLU A 14 -13.29 -6.68 4.21
N LEU A 15 -12.49 -5.63 4.06
CA LEU A 15 -11.24 -5.66 3.29
C LEU A 15 -10.17 -6.56 3.93
N LEU A 16 -10.20 -6.69 5.26
CA LEU A 16 -9.31 -7.57 6.01
C LEU A 16 -9.72 -9.04 5.95
N GLN A 17 -10.98 -9.32 5.57
CA GLN A 17 -11.43 -10.68 5.30
C GLN A 17 -10.90 -11.15 3.93
N GLY A 18 -10.64 -12.45 3.80
CA GLY A 18 -10.03 -13.02 2.59
C GLY A 18 -8.56 -12.61 2.43
N LYS A 19 -8.26 -11.82 1.39
CA LYS A 19 -6.89 -11.53 0.94
C LYS A 19 -6.19 -10.41 1.71
N GLY A 20 -6.91 -9.68 2.57
CA GLY A 20 -6.32 -8.57 3.32
C GLY A 20 -5.12 -8.97 4.18
N LYS A 21 -5.18 -10.10 4.90
CA LYS A 21 -4.04 -10.58 5.70
C LYS A 21 -2.83 -11.00 4.83
N PRO A 22 -2.99 -11.81 3.77
CA PRO A 22 -1.89 -12.09 2.83
C PRO A 22 -1.27 -10.83 2.21
N VAL A 23 -2.08 -9.87 1.78
CA VAL A 23 -1.59 -8.61 1.20
C VAL A 23 -0.78 -7.83 2.23
N LEU A 24 -1.28 -7.68 3.46
CA LEU A 24 -0.54 -7.00 4.53
C LEU A 24 0.78 -7.70 4.83
N ALA A 25 0.81 -9.03 4.91
CA ALA A 25 2.05 -9.77 5.13
C ALA A 25 3.07 -9.58 3.99
N ALA A 26 2.60 -9.55 2.74
CA ALA A 26 3.47 -9.26 1.60
C ALA A 26 4.03 -7.83 1.66
N MET A 27 3.21 -6.84 2.05
CA MET A 27 3.63 -5.46 2.22
C MET A 27 4.60 -5.31 3.41
N ASP A 28 4.42 -6.06 4.50
CA ASP A 28 5.33 -6.05 5.65
C ASP A 28 6.73 -6.52 5.23
N SER A 29 6.85 -7.59 4.44
CA SER A 29 8.15 -8.03 3.90
C SER A 29 8.79 -6.98 2.99
N VAL A 30 8.00 -6.27 2.17
CA VAL A 30 8.53 -5.18 1.32
C VAL A 30 8.96 -3.98 2.18
N ALA A 31 8.26 -3.71 3.27
CA ALA A 31 8.64 -2.65 4.22
C ALA A 31 9.95 -2.98 4.91
N GLU A 32 10.19 -4.24 5.29
CA GLU A 32 11.48 -4.69 5.84
C GLU A 32 12.63 -4.51 4.84
N GLU A 33 12.39 -4.80 3.55
CA GLU A 33 13.40 -4.67 2.49
C GLU A 33 13.73 -3.20 2.15
N THR A 34 12.75 -2.31 2.21
CA THR A 34 12.85 -0.94 1.66
C THR A 34 12.90 0.16 2.72
N GLY A 35 12.45 -0.13 3.94
CA GLY A 35 12.19 0.87 4.97
C GLY A 35 11.01 1.82 4.66
N ALA A 36 10.27 1.58 3.57
CA ALA A 36 9.15 2.42 3.16
C ALA A 36 7.89 2.14 4.00
N THR A 37 7.00 3.14 4.09
CA THR A 37 5.71 2.94 4.75
C THR A 37 4.77 2.08 3.90
N LEU A 38 3.81 1.42 4.53
CA LEU A 38 2.79 0.64 3.81
C LEU A 38 2.02 1.48 2.78
N ALA A 39 1.76 2.76 3.08
CA ALA A 39 1.11 3.67 2.14
C ALA A 39 1.99 3.97 0.92
N GLN A 40 3.30 4.16 1.13
CA GLN A 40 4.25 4.34 0.04
C GLN A 40 4.35 3.10 -0.84
N ILE A 41 4.39 1.91 -0.22
CA ILE A 41 4.46 0.63 -0.93
C ILE A 41 3.20 0.41 -1.78
N ALA A 42 2.01 0.64 -1.23
CA ALA A 42 0.77 0.49 -1.97
C ALA A 42 0.69 1.42 -3.19
N LEU A 43 1.10 2.69 -3.02
CA LEU A 43 1.10 3.66 -4.11
C LEU A 43 2.20 3.37 -5.15
N ALA A 44 3.40 2.97 -4.72
CA ALA A 44 4.47 2.58 -5.64
C ALA A 44 4.10 1.33 -6.45
N TRP A 45 3.39 0.38 -5.83
CA TRP A 45 2.84 -0.77 -6.54
C TRP A 45 1.84 -0.34 -7.60
N LEU A 46 0.87 0.54 -7.28
CA LEU A 46 -0.07 1.09 -8.27
C LEU A 46 0.62 1.82 -9.42
N ILE A 47 1.67 2.61 -9.12
CA ILE A 47 2.47 3.32 -10.14
C ILE A 47 3.14 2.32 -11.11
N ALA A 48 3.53 1.15 -10.63
CA ALA A 48 4.19 0.13 -11.44
C ALA A 48 3.22 -0.73 -12.28
N GLN A 49 1.91 -0.66 -12.04
CA GLN A 49 0.95 -1.50 -12.75
C GLN A 49 0.71 -1.03 -14.19
N PRO A 50 0.63 -1.96 -15.16
CA PRO A 50 0.27 -1.62 -16.53
C PRO A 50 -1.10 -0.92 -16.62
N GLY A 51 -1.16 0.19 -17.35
CA GLY A 51 -2.39 0.95 -17.58
C GLY A 51 -2.76 1.94 -16.48
N ILE A 52 -1.97 2.04 -15.40
CA ILE A 52 -2.15 3.09 -14.39
C ILE A 52 -1.16 4.24 -14.66
N THR A 53 -1.67 5.39 -15.11
CA THR A 53 -0.82 6.57 -15.34
C THR A 53 -0.35 7.21 -14.03
N ALA A 54 -1.27 7.38 -13.06
CA ALA A 54 -0.95 7.92 -11.75
C ALA A 54 -2.07 7.57 -10.74
N PRO A 55 -1.74 7.05 -9.54
CA PRO A 55 -2.73 6.89 -8.47
C PRO A 55 -3.09 8.23 -7.82
N ILE A 56 -4.34 8.35 -7.36
CA ILE A 56 -4.83 9.51 -6.62
C ILE A 56 -4.79 9.20 -5.13
N ALA A 57 -4.05 10.00 -4.36
CA ALA A 57 -3.98 9.89 -2.91
C ALA A 57 -4.24 11.26 -2.27
N SER A 58 -5.17 11.32 -1.32
CA SER A 58 -5.47 12.54 -0.56
C SER A 58 -4.75 12.54 0.78
N ALA A 59 -4.24 13.69 1.18
CA ALA A 59 -3.68 13.94 2.50
C ALA A 59 -4.53 14.97 3.25
N THR A 60 -4.75 14.76 4.55
CA THR A 60 -5.41 15.73 5.44
C THR A 60 -4.41 16.51 6.30
N SER A 61 -3.12 16.24 6.14
CA SER A 61 -2.03 16.94 6.85
C SER A 61 -0.77 17.02 5.99
N LEU A 62 0.11 17.96 6.30
CA LEU A 62 1.41 18.09 5.62
C LEU A 62 2.30 16.87 5.86
N THR A 63 2.29 16.30 7.05
CA THR A 63 3.04 15.06 7.37
C THR A 63 2.60 13.92 6.47
N GLN A 64 1.29 13.73 6.29
CA GLN A 64 0.78 12.69 5.41
C GLN A 64 1.15 12.97 3.96
N LEU A 65 1.05 14.23 3.50
CA LEU A 65 1.48 14.60 2.15
C LEU A 65 2.96 14.25 1.91
N GLN A 66 3.83 14.60 2.86
CA GLN A 66 5.26 14.29 2.81
C GLN A 66 5.53 12.79 2.74
N GLU A 67 4.82 12.00 3.54
CA GLU A 67 4.91 10.54 3.49
C GLU A 67 4.50 10.01 2.11
N LEU A 68 3.33 10.41 1.60
CA LEU A 68 2.80 9.91 0.32
C LEU A 68 3.69 10.28 -0.88
N MET A 69 4.34 11.44 -0.86
CA MET A 69 5.30 11.84 -1.90
C MET A 69 6.49 10.88 -2.03
N GLY A 70 6.84 10.14 -0.97
CA GLY A 70 7.89 9.13 -1.01
C GLY A 70 7.58 7.99 -1.99
N ALA A 71 6.30 7.68 -2.22
CA ALA A 71 5.88 6.62 -3.15
C ALA A 71 6.38 6.84 -4.57
N ALA A 72 6.38 8.09 -5.04
CA ALA A 72 6.81 8.44 -6.40
C ALA A 72 8.32 8.24 -6.63
N ARG A 73 9.11 8.09 -5.56
CA ARG A 73 10.56 7.85 -5.60
C ARG A 73 10.93 6.41 -5.26
N LEU A 74 9.98 5.63 -4.74
CA LEU A 74 10.21 4.26 -4.35
C LEU A 74 10.18 3.35 -5.60
N GLN A 75 11.33 2.75 -5.91
CA GLN A 75 11.43 1.74 -6.95
C GLN A 75 11.33 0.35 -6.30
N LEU A 76 10.23 -0.34 -6.55
CA LEU A 76 10.05 -1.72 -6.07
C LEU A 76 10.86 -2.67 -6.94
N SER A 77 11.53 -3.64 -6.31
CA SER A 77 12.22 -4.70 -7.04
C SER A 77 11.21 -5.54 -7.82
N PRO A 78 11.62 -6.20 -8.94
CA PRO A 78 10.74 -7.13 -9.65
C PRO A 78 10.17 -8.24 -8.75
N ALA A 79 10.96 -8.69 -7.77
CA ALA A 79 10.53 -9.68 -6.79
C ALA A 79 9.46 -9.13 -5.84
N ALA A 80 9.61 -7.88 -5.37
CA ALA A 80 8.61 -7.20 -4.55
C ALA A 80 7.30 -6.99 -5.31
N ILE A 81 7.37 -6.55 -6.58
CA ILE A 81 6.19 -6.41 -7.44
C ILE A 81 5.48 -7.76 -7.60
N ALA A 82 6.20 -8.82 -7.99
CA ALA A 82 5.61 -10.14 -8.18
C ALA A 82 4.95 -10.70 -6.91
N ARG A 83 5.54 -10.44 -5.73
CA ARG A 83 4.98 -10.82 -4.43
C ARG A 83 3.65 -10.09 -4.17
N LEU A 84 3.62 -8.78 -4.39
CA LEU A 84 2.43 -7.95 -4.20
C LEU A 84 1.34 -8.30 -5.22
N ASP A 85 1.69 -8.55 -6.48
CA ASP A 85 0.76 -9.02 -7.52
C ASP A 85 0.13 -10.35 -7.13
N THR A 86 0.95 -11.32 -6.69
CA THR A 86 0.44 -12.64 -6.28
C THR A 86 -0.48 -12.55 -5.07
N ALA A 87 -0.14 -11.71 -4.09
CA ALA A 87 -0.95 -11.53 -2.89
C ALA A 87 -2.29 -10.82 -3.18
N SER A 88 -2.32 -9.92 -4.18
CA SER A 88 -3.48 -9.09 -4.53
C SER A 88 -4.32 -9.63 -5.69
N ALA A 89 -3.82 -10.60 -6.45
CA ALA A 89 -4.50 -11.20 -7.60
C ALA A 89 -5.91 -11.67 -7.24
N VAL A 90 -6.90 -11.39 -8.11
CA VAL A 90 -8.34 -11.73 -7.95
C VAL A 90 -8.60 -13.21 -8.18
#